data_AF-A0A935RHU1-F1
#
_entry.id   AF-A0A935RHU1-F1
#
_cell.length_a   1.000
_cell.length_b   1.000
_cell.length_c   1.000
_cell.angle_alpha   90.00
_cell.angle_beta   90.00
_cell.angle_gamma   90.00
#
_symmetry.space_group_name_H-M   'P 1'
#
loop_
_entity.id
_entity.type
_entity.pdbx_description
1 polymer ?
#
loop_
_entity_poly.entity_id
_entity_poly.type
_entity_poly.pdbx_seq_one_letter_code
_entity_poly.pdbx_strand_id
1 'polypeptide(L)'
;MAVLASTTTSATLATTSCEPDGTFRLDLLGGMRLRFRASCGNVDQWFGGNSFQTATVYDIAGGEHLDGLALEEGGMRVLFEGPGLVVNNSTALDLTGPDGLRRSVYGNGLRQVLISNLPAGDYLLHVRGVCNGDPWRAQWYDDATEEEDARPVTVSCRPSPMSPSGCAPAASSPAK
;
A
#
# COMPACT_ATOMS: atom_id res chain seq x y z
N MET A 1 -9.13 8.84 0.18
CA MET A 1 -8.60 7.79 1.06
C MET A 1 -9.42 7.81 2.35
N ALA A 2 -9.71 6.65 2.94
CA ALA A 2 -10.44 6.55 4.19
C ALA A 2 -9.53 6.03 5.30
N VAL A 3 -9.71 6.50 6.53
CA VAL A 3 -9.12 5.89 7.72
C VAL A 3 -10.20 5.16 8.50
N LEU A 4 -9.90 3.92 8.87
CA LEU A 4 -10.81 3.04 9.60
C LEU A 4 -10.19 2.74 10.97
N ALA A 5 -10.99 2.91 12.01
CA ALA A 5 -10.68 2.46 13.36
C ALA A 5 -11.38 1.14 13.62
N SER A 6 -10.62 0.12 14.00
CA SER A 6 -11.14 -1.19 14.34
C SER A 6 -10.83 -1.53 15.80
N THR A 7 -11.77 -2.20 16.46
CA THR A 7 -11.55 -2.76 17.78
C THR A 7 -10.47 -3.85 17.74
N THR A 8 -9.98 -4.27 18.91
CA THR A 8 -9.05 -5.40 19.01
C THR A 8 -9.64 -6.74 18.54
N THR A 9 -10.95 -6.80 18.26
CA THR A 9 -11.67 -7.96 17.71
C THR A 9 -11.97 -7.85 16.21
N SER A 10 -11.33 -6.90 15.51
CA SER A 10 -11.42 -6.62 14.06
C SER A 10 -12.73 -6.00 13.55
N ALA A 11 -13.65 -5.64 14.44
CA ALA A 11 -14.85 -4.90 14.04
C ALA A 11 -14.47 -3.44 13.75
N THR A 12 -14.76 -2.97 12.53
CA THR A 12 -14.65 -1.53 12.22
C THR A 12 -15.71 -0.77 13.02
N LEU A 13 -15.26 0.12 13.89
CA LEU A 13 -16.11 0.93 14.76
C LEU A 13 -16.48 2.24 14.08
N ALA A 14 -15.51 2.86 13.40
CA ALA A 14 -15.70 4.16 12.76
C ALA A 14 -14.79 4.30 11.53
N THR A 15 -15.23 5.14 10.60
CA THR A 15 -14.53 5.45 9.35
C THR A 15 -14.59 6.95 9.11
N THR A 16 -13.51 7.54 8.63
CA THR A 16 -13.42 8.95 8.26
C THR A 16 -12.61 9.11 6.97
N SER A 17 -12.77 10.24 6.28
CA SER A 17 -11.92 10.59 5.13
C SER A 17 -10.65 11.29 5.59
N CYS A 18 -9.55 11.06 4.88
CA CYS A 18 -8.35 11.88 5.02
C CYS A 18 -8.42 13.10 4.12
N GLU A 19 -7.96 14.22 4.68
CA GLU A 19 -7.67 15.44 3.95
C GLU A 19 -6.43 15.27 3.06
N PRO A 20 -6.24 16.11 2.03
CA PRO A 20 -5.08 16.04 1.14
C PRO A 20 -3.72 16.21 1.84
N ASP A 21 -3.69 16.84 3.02
CA ASP A 21 -2.48 17.00 3.83
C ASP A 21 -2.19 15.79 4.75
N GLY A 22 -2.99 14.73 4.64
CA GLY A 22 -2.87 13.50 5.42
C GLY A 22 -3.54 13.56 6.78
N THR A 23 -4.13 14.69 7.17
CA THR A 23 -4.86 14.81 8.44
C THR A 23 -6.25 14.17 8.35
N PHE A 24 -6.77 13.74 9.49
CA PHE A 24 -8.14 13.25 9.61
C PHE A 24 -8.62 13.44 11.04
N ARG A 25 -9.95 13.49 11.22
CA ARG A 25 -10.58 13.55 12.53
C ARG A 25 -11.52 12.37 12.71
N LEU A 26 -11.43 11.74 13.88
CA LEU A 26 -12.32 10.66 14.28
C LEU A 26 -12.79 10.91 15.71
N ASP A 27 -14.08 11.15 15.87
CA ASP A 27 -14.69 11.30 17.19
C ASP A 27 -15.14 9.92 17.70
N LEU A 28 -14.54 9.49 18.81
CA LEU A 28 -14.78 8.19 19.43
C LEU A 28 -15.47 8.36 20.79
N LEU A 29 -16.38 7.45 21.11
CA LEU A 29 -17.11 7.49 22.37
C LEU A 29 -16.41 6.65 23.44
N GLY A 30 -15.83 7.34 24.43
CA GLY A 30 -15.22 6.71 25.61
C GLY A 30 -13.81 6.15 25.39
N GLY A 31 -13.24 5.60 26.45
CA GLY A 31 -11.90 5.02 26.39
C GLY A 31 -11.90 3.64 25.73
N MET A 32 -11.04 3.41 24.74
CA MET A 32 -11.02 2.18 23.96
C MET A 32 -9.66 1.85 23.35
N ARG A 33 -9.47 0.56 23.08
CA ARG A 33 -8.28 0.02 22.42
C ARG A 33 -8.56 -0.18 20.95
N LEU A 34 -7.83 0.53 20.09
CA LEU A 34 -8.09 0.56 18.65
C LEU A 34 -6.85 0.27 17.84
N ARG A 35 -7.09 -0.23 16.63
CA ARG A 35 -6.12 -0.28 15.54
C ARG A 35 -6.63 0.56 14.40
N PHE A 36 -5.72 1.26 13.75
CA PHE A 36 -6.05 2.09 12.60
C PHE A 36 -5.52 1.44 11.32
N ARG A 37 -6.25 1.66 10.23
CA ARG A 37 -5.74 1.45 8.87
C ARG A 37 -6.21 2.56 7.94
N ALA A 38 -5.35 2.93 7.01
CA ALA A 38 -5.72 3.72 5.85
C ALA A 38 -6.14 2.78 4.72
N SER A 39 -7.26 3.09 4.06
CA SER A 39 -7.83 2.28 2.99
C SER A 39 -8.11 3.13 1.75
N CYS A 40 -7.70 2.63 0.59
CA CYS A 40 -8.01 3.21 -0.70
C CYS A 40 -8.32 2.11 -1.72
N GLY A 41 -9.61 1.91 -2.04
CA GLY A 41 -10.04 0.75 -2.83
C GLY A 41 -9.77 -0.54 -2.05
N ASN A 42 -8.96 -1.43 -2.62
CA ASN A 42 -8.62 -2.73 -2.00
C ASN A 42 -7.24 -2.70 -1.33
N VAL A 43 -6.80 -1.53 -0.87
CA VAL A 43 -5.44 -1.32 -0.34
C VAL A 43 -5.52 -0.81 1.06
N ASP A 44 -5.14 -1.67 2.00
CA ASP A 44 -5.04 -1.30 3.40
C ASP A 44 -3.57 -1.11 3.78
N GLN A 45 -3.29 0.00 4.44
CA GLN A 45 -2.05 0.25 5.16
C GLN A 45 -2.37 0.29 6.65
N TRP A 46 -1.80 -0.64 7.40
CA TRP A 46 -1.95 -0.68 8.85
C TRP A 46 -0.91 0.21 9.52
N PHE A 47 -1.30 0.89 10.60
CA PHE A 47 -0.37 1.75 11.33
C PHE A 47 0.47 0.93 12.33
N GLY A 48 1.79 1.05 12.23
CA GLY A 48 2.75 0.36 13.11
C GLY A 48 2.73 -1.17 12.98
N GLY A 49 2.39 -1.68 11.80
CA GLY A 49 2.40 -3.09 11.43
C GLY A 49 1.90 -3.29 10.00
N ASN A 50 1.94 -4.52 9.48
CA ASN A 50 1.56 -4.85 8.10
C ASN A 50 0.23 -5.63 7.99
N SER A 51 -0.38 -5.96 9.12
CA SER A 51 -1.63 -6.72 9.21
C SER A 51 -2.44 -6.26 10.41
N PHE A 52 -3.70 -6.68 10.51
CA PHE A 52 -4.49 -6.43 11.72
C PHE A 52 -3.81 -6.94 12.99
N GLN A 53 -3.16 -8.10 12.92
CA GLN A 53 -2.53 -8.77 14.05
C GLN A 53 -1.26 -8.05 14.50
N THR A 54 -0.48 -7.55 13.56
CA THR A 54 0.81 -6.90 13.80
C THR A 54 0.70 -5.39 13.98
N ALA A 55 -0.45 -4.79 13.63
CA ALA A 55 -0.69 -3.36 13.81
C ALA A 55 -0.64 -2.95 15.29
N THR A 56 -0.11 -1.74 15.51
CA THR A 56 -0.01 -1.12 16.83
C THR A 56 -1.40 -0.92 17.43
N VAL A 57 -1.55 -1.27 18.70
CA VAL A 57 -2.77 -1.02 19.48
C VAL A 57 -2.61 0.30 20.20
N TYR A 58 -3.56 1.20 19.97
CA TYR A 58 -3.63 2.50 20.62
C TYR A 58 -4.68 2.44 21.72
N ASP A 59 -4.28 2.75 22.95
CA ASP A 59 -5.19 2.90 24.09
C ASP A 59 -5.59 4.38 24.17
N ILE A 60 -6.83 4.69 23.80
CA ILE A 60 -7.35 6.07 23.75
C ILE A 60 -8.25 6.29 24.95
N ALA A 61 -8.01 7.32 25.75
CA ALA A 61 -8.89 7.73 26.83
C ALA A 61 -9.98 8.72 26.36
N GLY A 62 -11.08 8.81 27.12
CA GLY A 62 -12.16 9.76 26.81
C GLY A 62 -11.66 11.21 26.86
N GLY A 63 -11.85 11.97 25.78
CA GLY A 63 -11.39 13.36 25.66
C GLY A 63 -9.93 13.52 25.25
N GLU A 64 -9.21 12.41 25.03
CA GLU A 64 -7.83 12.42 24.53
C GLU A 64 -7.79 12.70 23.02
N HIS A 65 -6.77 13.42 22.59
CA HIS A 65 -6.42 13.57 21.17
C HIS A 65 -5.26 12.63 20.87
N LEU A 66 -5.40 11.85 19.81
CA LEU A 66 -4.33 11.00 19.31
C LEU A 66 -3.63 11.71 18.13
N ASP A 67 -2.40 12.15 18.37
CA ASP A 67 -1.54 12.76 17.36
C ASP A 67 -0.49 11.77 16.84
N GLY A 68 0.14 12.10 15.70
CA GLY A 68 1.26 11.32 15.16
C GLY A 68 0.88 10.14 14.26
N LEU A 69 -0.40 9.95 13.97
CA LEU A 69 -0.86 9.05 12.91
C LEU A 69 -0.66 9.71 11.54
N ALA A 70 0.59 9.76 11.08
CA ALA A 70 0.90 10.26 9.76
C ALA A 70 0.65 9.17 8.71
N LEU A 71 -0.12 9.50 7.67
CA LEU A 71 -0.15 8.71 6.45
C LEU A 71 1.19 8.84 5.75
N GLU A 72 1.76 7.70 5.35
CA GLU A 72 2.90 7.71 4.44
C GLU A 72 2.36 7.78 3.02
N GLU A 73 2.67 8.88 2.32
CA GLU A 73 2.38 8.97 0.90
C GLU A 73 3.34 8.03 0.16
N GLY A 74 2.82 6.86 -0.21
CA GLY A 74 3.53 5.87 -0.99
C GLY A 74 2.62 5.31 -2.09
N GLY A 75 3.19 5.16 -3.27
CA GLY A 75 2.45 4.67 -4.42
C GLY A 75 3.33 4.53 -5.64
N MET A 76 2.77 3.86 -6.64
CA MET A 76 3.45 3.54 -7.87
C MET A 76 2.55 3.86 -9.05
N ARG A 77 3.13 4.47 -10.08
CA ARG A 77 2.51 4.63 -11.39
C ARG A 77 3.21 3.69 -12.35
N VAL A 78 2.48 2.69 -12.84
CA VAL A 78 2.97 1.74 -13.84
C VAL A 78 2.43 2.17 -15.20
N LEU A 79 3.31 2.46 -16.15
CA LEU A 79 2.99 2.77 -17.53
C LEU A 79 3.23 1.53 -18.38
N PHE A 80 2.24 1.10 -19.17
CA PHE A 80 2.38 -0.01 -20.10
C PHE A 80 2.76 0.54 -21.48
N GLU A 81 3.94 0.14 -21.97
CA GLU A 81 4.44 0.46 -23.31
C GLU A 81 4.48 -0.81 -24.17
N GLY A 82 4.03 -0.71 -25.43
CA GLY A 82 4.02 -1.84 -26.36
C GLY A 82 3.62 -1.44 -27.78
N PRO A 83 4.03 -2.21 -28.81
CA PRO A 83 3.70 -1.92 -30.19
C PRO A 83 2.19 -2.09 -30.44
N GLY A 84 1.55 -1.07 -31.01
CA GLY A 84 0.13 -1.14 -31.43
C GLY A 84 -0.89 -0.79 -30.33
N LEU A 85 -0.66 0.34 -29.64
CA LEU A 85 -1.41 1.04 -28.56
C LEU A 85 -2.96 1.02 -28.56
N VAL A 86 -3.58 -0.14 -28.75
CA VAL A 86 -4.94 -0.42 -28.36
C VAL A 86 -4.82 -1.58 -27.38
N VAL A 87 -4.45 -1.26 -26.12
CA VAL A 87 -4.74 -2.19 -25.02
C VAL A 87 -6.25 -2.27 -25.01
N ASN A 88 -6.83 -3.25 -25.69
CA ASN A 88 -8.29 -3.37 -25.83
C ASN A 88 -8.86 -4.35 -24.81
N ASN A 89 -8.00 -5.01 -24.02
CA ASN A 89 -8.40 -6.01 -23.04
C ASN A 89 -7.63 -5.87 -21.71
N SER A 90 -8.04 -6.68 -20.75
CA SER A 90 -7.65 -6.67 -19.34
C SER A 90 -6.15 -6.90 -19.14
N THR A 91 -5.40 -5.85 -18.81
CA THR A 91 -4.05 -5.98 -18.27
C THR A 91 -4.15 -6.43 -16.81
N ALA A 92 -3.52 -7.54 -16.47
CA ALA A 92 -3.40 -8.03 -15.10
C ALA A 92 -1.96 -7.87 -14.62
N LEU A 93 -1.77 -7.10 -13.56
CA LEU A 93 -0.49 -6.86 -12.90
C LEU A 93 -0.54 -7.45 -11.49
N ASP A 94 0.38 -8.34 -11.17
CA ASP A 94 0.63 -8.80 -9.82
C ASP A 94 1.80 -8.03 -9.21
N LEU A 95 1.66 -7.64 -7.95
CA LEU A 95 2.63 -6.90 -7.16
C LEU A 95 2.97 -7.75 -5.94
N THR A 96 4.26 -8.01 -5.71
CA THR A 96 4.77 -8.66 -4.51
C THR A 96 5.66 -7.67 -3.75
N GLY A 97 5.28 -7.33 -2.51
CA GLY A 97 5.99 -6.37 -1.66
C GLY A 97 6.91 -7.01 -0.62
N PRO A 98 7.63 -6.18 0.16
CA PRO A 98 8.72 -6.61 1.06
C PRO A 98 8.27 -7.51 2.23
N ASP A 99 6.99 -7.46 2.58
CA ASP A 99 6.38 -8.26 3.66
C ASP A 99 5.53 -9.44 3.15
N GLY A 100 5.75 -9.86 1.90
CA GLY A 100 4.90 -10.88 1.26
C GLY A 100 3.51 -10.36 0.89
N LEU A 101 3.30 -9.03 0.92
CA LEU A 101 2.12 -8.39 0.35
C LEU A 101 1.98 -8.86 -1.10
N ARG A 102 0.87 -9.52 -1.44
CA ARG A 102 0.55 -9.89 -2.83
C ARG A 102 -0.72 -9.20 -3.28
N ARG A 103 -0.69 -8.62 -4.47
CA ARG A 103 -1.84 -7.87 -5.01
C ARG A 103 -1.95 -8.02 -6.51
N SER A 104 -3.16 -8.29 -6.98
CA SER A 104 -3.49 -8.20 -8.40
C SER A 104 -4.22 -6.89 -8.70
N VAL A 105 -3.83 -6.22 -9.77
CA VAL A 105 -4.52 -5.06 -10.34
C VAL A 105 -4.94 -5.41 -11.77
N TYR A 106 -6.21 -5.15 -12.07
CA TYR A 106 -6.79 -5.39 -13.39
C TYR A 106 -7.15 -4.05 -14.02
N GLY A 107 -6.57 -3.76 -15.18
CA GLY A 107 -6.87 -2.57 -15.97
C GLY A 107 -7.48 -2.96 -17.30
N ASN A 108 -8.76 -2.65 -17.52
CA ASN A 108 -9.37 -2.84 -18.83
C ASN A 108 -9.02 -1.66 -19.73
N GLY A 109 -8.17 -1.90 -20.73
CA GLY A 109 -7.76 -0.89 -21.69
C GLY A 109 -7.03 0.32 -21.10
N LEU A 110 -6.36 0.12 -19.97
CA LEU A 110 -5.60 1.18 -19.31
C LEU A 110 -4.16 1.20 -19.85
N ARG A 111 -3.70 2.38 -20.30
CA ARG A 111 -2.29 2.60 -20.61
C ARG A 111 -1.43 2.74 -19.35
N GLN A 112 -2.07 3.04 -18.21
CA GLN A 112 -1.39 3.23 -16.95
C GLN A 112 -2.24 2.70 -15.80
N VAL A 113 -1.57 2.21 -14.77
CA VAL A 113 -2.20 1.83 -13.51
C VAL A 113 -1.58 2.66 -12.39
N LEU A 114 -2.44 3.27 -11.57
CA LEU A 114 -2.05 3.97 -10.36
C LEU A 114 -2.32 3.07 -9.16
N ILE A 115 -1.27 2.83 -8.39
CA ILE A 115 -1.27 1.98 -7.21
C ILE A 115 -0.93 2.86 -6.02
N SER A 116 -1.95 3.41 -5.36
CA SER A 116 -1.78 4.24 -4.16
C SER A 116 -1.70 3.39 -2.89
N ASN A 117 -1.27 4.03 -1.80
CA ASN A 117 -1.25 3.46 -0.45
C ASN A 117 -0.31 2.24 -0.33
N LEU A 118 0.84 2.30 -1.00
CA LEU A 118 1.90 1.31 -0.87
C LEU A 118 2.87 1.73 0.25
N PRO A 119 3.16 0.85 1.22
CA PRO A 119 4.29 1.04 2.13
C PRO A 119 5.60 1.29 1.37
N ALA A 120 6.58 1.92 2.02
CA ALA A 120 7.92 1.93 1.46
C ALA A 120 8.54 0.54 1.40
N GLY A 121 9.37 0.34 0.40
CA GLY A 121 10.17 -0.86 0.21
C GLY A 121 10.18 -1.31 -1.24
N ASP A 122 10.70 -2.51 -1.42
CA ASP A 122 10.97 -3.08 -2.73
C ASP A 122 9.84 -3.97 -3.20
N TYR A 123 9.39 -3.73 -4.43
CA TYR A 123 8.26 -4.42 -5.02
C TYR A 123 8.66 -5.12 -6.32
N LEU A 124 8.34 -6.41 -6.41
CA LEU A 124 8.40 -7.15 -7.66
C LEU A 124 7.07 -6.98 -8.40
N LEU A 125 7.16 -6.76 -9.70
CA LEU A 125 6.03 -6.55 -10.59
C LEU A 125 5.99 -7.66 -11.63
N HIS A 126 4.87 -8.37 -11.69
CA HIS A 126 4.63 -9.43 -12.65
C HIS A 126 3.41 -9.10 -13.50
N VAL A 127 3.64 -8.80 -14.77
CA VAL A 127 2.59 -8.67 -15.77
C VAL A 127 2.22 -10.07 -16.20
N ARG A 128 1.01 -10.54 -15.88
CA ARG A 128 0.63 -11.96 -16.08
C ARG A 128 0.44 -12.38 -17.54
N GLY A 129 0.48 -11.45 -18.49
CA GLY A 129 0.08 -11.73 -19.87
C GLY A 129 -1.40 -12.13 -19.99
N VAL A 130 -1.81 -12.39 -21.22
CA VAL A 130 -3.19 -12.53 -21.73
C VAL A 130 -4.32 -12.94 -20.77
N CYS A 131 -5.36 -12.11 -20.74
CA CYS A 131 -6.75 -12.55 -20.67
C CYS A 131 -7.40 -12.32 -22.06
N ASN A 132 -8.17 -13.28 -22.57
CA ASN A 132 -8.99 -13.17 -23.81
C ASN A 132 -8.27 -13.06 -25.18
N GLY A 133 -7.12 -13.72 -25.39
CA GLY A 133 -6.56 -13.93 -26.74
C GLY A 133 -5.60 -12.86 -27.28
N ASP A 134 -5.18 -11.92 -26.44
CA ASP A 134 -4.17 -10.91 -26.76
C ASP A 134 -2.74 -11.48 -26.95
N PRO A 135 -1.82 -10.77 -27.62
CA PRO A 135 -0.47 -11.26 -27.90
C PRO A 135 0.56 -11.06 -26.77
N TRP A 136 0.15 -10.60 -25.58
CA TRP A 136 1.06 -10.19 -24.50
C TRP A 136 1.53 -11.38 -23.67
N ARG A 137 2.83 -11.60 -23.61
CA ARG A 137 3.44 -12.64 -22.76
C ARG A 137 3.45 -12.22 -21.29
N ALA A 138 3.41 -13.21 -20.40
CA ALA A 138 3.73 -12.99 -19.01
C ALA A 138 5.20 -12.56 -18.91
N GLN A 139 5.48 -11.55 -18.10
CA GLN A 139 6.83 -11.02 -17.87
C GLN A 139 6.89 -10.23 -16.58
N TRP A 140 8.09 -10.18 -16.00
CA TRP A 140 8.40 -9.32 -14.87
C TRP A 140 8.87 -7.95 -15.35
N TYR A 141 8.88 -6.98 -14.44
CA TYR A 141 9.46 -5.67 -14.73
C TYR A 141 10.93 -5.76 -15.16
N ASP A 142 11.33 -4.86 -16.06
CA ASP A 142 12.64 -4.84 -16.75
C ASP A 142 12.89 -6.07 -17.64
N ASP A 143 11.83 -6.55 -18.30
CA ASP A 143 11.82 -7.65 -19.28
C ASP A 143 12.34 -9.00 -18.74
N ALA A 144 12.38 -9.19 -17.42
CA ALA A 144 12.74 -10.45 -16.80
C ALA A 144 11.67 -11.52 -17.05
N THR A 145 12.09 -12.75 -17.39
CA THR A 145 11.19 -13.86 -17.66
C THR A 145 10.85 -14.68 -16.41
N GLU A 146 11.73 -14.64 -15.41
CA GLU A 146 11.62 -15.39 -14.16
C GLU A 146 11.63 -14.43 -12.95
N GLU A 147 11.03 -14.86 -11.83
CA GLU A 147 10.95 -14.04 -10.61
C GLU A 147 12.34 -13.73 -10.03
N GLU A 148 13.26 -14.68 -10.12
CA GLU A 148 14.62 -14.54 -9.58
C GLU A 148 15.46 -13.48 -10.29
N ASP A 149 15.15 -13.22 -11.56
CA ASP A 149 15.81 -12.19 -12.37
C ASP A 149 15.06 -10.85 -12.32
N ALA A 150 13.87 -10.81 -11.70
CA ALA A 150 13.03 -9.63 -11.65
C ALA A 150 13.69 -8.52 -10.85
N ARG A 151 13.74 -7.32 -11.42
CA ARG A 151 14.26 -6.16 -10.72
C ARG A 151 13.18 -5.54 -9.82
N PRO A 152 13.48 -5.28 -8.54
CA PRO A 152 12.54 -4.59 -7.68
C PRO A 152 12.39 -3.13 -8.08
N VAL A 153 11.17 -2.62 -7.94
CA VAL A 153 10.87 -1.19 -7.95
C VAL A 153 10.77 -0.72 -6.51
N THR A 154 11.66 0.17 -6.11
CA THR A 154 11.66 0.77 -4.77
C THR A 154 10.61 1.88 -4.68
N VAL A 155 9.63 1.71 -3.79
CA VAL A 155 8.76 2.79 -3.33
C VAL A 155 9.41 3.43 -2.12
N SER A 156 9.80 4.69 -2.23
CA SER A 156 10.30 5.47 -1.10
C SER A 156 9.16 6.20 -0.41
N CYS A 157 9.17 6.28 0.92
CA CYS A 157 8.36 7.28 1.60
C CYS A 157 8.91 8.65 1.22
N ARG A 158 8.03 9.57 0.84
CA ARG A 158 8.40 10.98 0.88
C ARG A 158 8.53 11.36 2.36
N PRO A 159 9.69 11.87 2.84
CA PRO A 159 9.77 12.36 4.20
C PRO A 159 8.75 13.50 4.35
N SER A 160 7.81 13.33 5.27
CA SER A 160 6.93 14.42 5.66
C SER A 160 7.82 15.54 6.23
N PRO A 161 7.63 16.81 5.82
CA PRO A 161 8.44 17.92 6.32
C PRO A 161 8.34 18.11 7.85
N MET A 162 7.40 17.42 8.52
CA MET A 162 7.21 17.49 9.97
C MET A 162 7.89 16.36 10.78
N SER A 163 8.54 15.37 10.16
CA SER A 163 9.27 14.32 10.90
C SER A 163 10.53 13.86 10.15
N PRO A 164 11.71 14.44 10.44
CA PRO A 164 12.97 14.04 9.79
C PRO A 164 13.47 12.64 10.18
N SER A 165 12.80 11.93 11.10
CA SER A 165 13.26 10.66 11.66
C SER A 165 12.49 9.42 11.19
N GLY A 166 11.49 9.56 10.32
CA GLY A 166 10.52 8.49 10.03
C GLY A 166 10.94 7.40 9.06
N CYS A 167 12.10 7.51 8.40
CA CYS A 167 12.44 6.61 7.30
C CYS A 167 13.88 6.10 7.39
N ALA A 168 14.12 5.23 8.36
CA ALA A 168 15.26 4.32 8.28
C ALA A 168 14.70 2.93 7.94
N PRO A 169 15.20 2.23 6.90
CA PRO A 169 14.96 0.79 6.83
C PRO A 169 15.44 0.18 8.15
N ALA A 170 14.69 -0.76 8.69
CA ALA A 170 15.07 -1.46 9.93
C ALA A 170 16.48 -2.03 9.74
N ALA A 171 17.48 -1.35 10.32
CA ALA A 171 18.85 -1.80 10.27
C ALA A 171 18.91 -3.14 11.00
N SER A 172 19.23 -4.20 10.27
CA SER A 172 19.57 -5.49 10.87
C SER A 172 20.81 -5.28 11.73
N SER A 173 20.60 -5.32 13.05
CA SER A 173 21.69 -5.24 14.01
C SER A 173 22.56 -6.50 13.89
N PRO A 174 23.90 -6.39 13.80
CA PRO A 174 24.76 -7.56 13.76
C PRO A 174 24.77 -8.22 15.14
N ALA A 175 24.46 -9.52 15.16
CA ALA A 175 24.64 -10.34 16.35
C ALA A 175 26.11 -10.34 16.76
N LYS A 176 26.34 -10.14 18.06
CA LYS A 176 27.65 -10.16 18.71
C LYS A 176 27.92 -11.54 19.29
#